data_AF-A0A7C4K3K2-F1
#
_entry.id   AF-A0A7C4K3K2-F1
#
_cell.length_a   1.000
_cell.length_b   1.000
_cell.length_c   1.000
_cell.angle_alpha   90.00
_cell.angle_beta   90.00
_cell.angle_gamma   90.00
#
_symmetry.space_group_name_H-M   'P 1'
#
loop_
_entity.id
_entity.type
_entity.pdbx_description
1 polymer ?
#
loop_
_entity_poly.entity_id
_entity_poly.type
_entity_poly.pdbx_seq_one_letter_code
_entity_poly.pdbx_strand_id
1 'polypeptide(L)'
;MVLRNLDQPHFSWAVSCTNSARWIQSKYTLACASRLYGSPPKSAKAPLPTSYILSRCLKRRPEMTLLERDDEAPSSWKGTLPITSRYTYGLAGERFFRALKDEGKILASYCPKCDHTYVPAVTFCERCFSELTEWHDAGLVGKLHTYTLMFVDFEGQPLEEPELVGFISFGDGGLIHKIDANPDELEIGLPMQAVLKPQNERNGSILDILYFQPVRK
;
A
#
# COMPACT_ATOMS: atom_id res chain seq x y z
N MET A 1 6.57 16.58 -41.18
CA MET A 1 7.27 17.86 -40.91
C MET A 1 7.86 17.77 -39.52
N VAL A 2 9.20 17.61 -39.45
CA VAL A 2 10.15 17.81 -38.32
C VAL A 2 9.86 17.02 -37.02
N LEU A 3 10.44 15.84 -36.78
CA LEU A 3 11.82 15.51 -36.32
C LEU A 3 12.20 15.99 -34.91
N ARG A 4 12.52 15.02 -34.03
CA ARG A 4 13.69 14.89 -33.10
C ARG A 4 13.37 13.78 -32.08
N ASN A 5 13.75 12.51 -32.31
CA ASN A 5 15.06 11.87 -32.01
C ASN A 5 15.88 12.54 -30.90
N LEU A 6 16.18 11.76 -29.85
CA LEU A 6 17.42 11.67 -29.05
C LEU A 6 17.27 10.43 -28.14
N ASP A 7 17.77 9.28 -28.57
CA ASP A 7 19.08 8.69 -28.20
C ASP A 7 19.04 7.85 -26.91
N GLN A 8 18.95 6.53 -27.09
CA GLN A 8 19.23 5.50 -26.08
C GLN A 8 20.44 4.70 -26.58
N PRO A 9 21.61 4.74 -25.92
CA PRO A 9 22.72 3.90 -26.33
C PRO A 9 22.59 2.50 -25.73
N HIS A 10 22.40 1.52 -26.61
CA HIS A 10 22.67 0.12 -26.35
C HIS A 10 24.16 -0.08 -26.03
N PHE A 11 24.49 -0.58 -24.84
CA PHE A 11 25.84 -1.06 -24.51
C PHE A 11 25.84 -2.60 -24.40
N SER A 12 26.37 -3.22 -25.45
CA SER A 12 26.81 -4.61 -25.50
C SER A 12 28.09 -4.76 -24.67
N TRP A 13 28.12 -5.74 -23.76
CA TRP A 13 29.37 -6.22 -23.16
C TRP A 13 29.47 -7.73 -23.34
N ALA A 14 30.38 -8.13 -24.23
CA ALA A 14 30.97 -9.46 -24.24
C ALA A 14 32.03 -9.51 -23.14
N VAL A 15 31.92 -10.50 -22.25
CA VAL A 15 32.92 -10.79 -21.22
C VAL A 15 33.94 -11.75 -21.80
N SER A 16 35.15 -11.26 -22.08
CA SER A 16 36.33 -12.10 -22.28
C SER A 16 37.15 -12.09 -21.00
N CYS A 17 37.18 -13.24 -20.33
CA CYS A 17 37.92 -13.48 -19.11
C CYS A 17 39.37 -13.87 -19.46
N THR A 18 40.35 -13.02 -19.15
CA THR A 18 41.76 -13.46 -19.04
C THR A 18 42.51 -12.74 -17.92
N ASN A 19 43.03 -13.57 -17.01
CA ASN A 19 44.06 -13.37 -16.00
C ASN A 19 44.96 -12.13 -16.11
N SER A 20 45.05 -11.34 -15.03
CA SER A 20 46.33 -10.98 -14.40
C SER A 20 46.13 -10.22 -13.08
N ALA A 21 46.10 -10.98 -11.99
CA ALA A 21 46.26 -10.46 -10.64
C ALA A 21 47.73 -10.04 -10.42
N ARG A 22 48.08 -8.75 -10.45
CA ARG A 22 49.23 -8.20 -9.68
C ARG A 22 49.48 -6.68 -9.65
N TRP A 23 48.56 -5.80 -10.08
CA TRP A 23 48.92 -4.37 -10.24
C TRP A 23 47.95 -3.33 -9.65
N ILE A 24 46.93 -3.72 -8.87
CA ILE A 24 45.90 -2.81 -8.37
C ILE A 24 45.98 -2.66 -6.84
N GLN A 25 47.07 -2.07 -6.33
CA GLN A 25 47.11 -1.67 -4.92
C GLN A 25 47.83 -0.35 -4.64
N SER A 26 48.38 0.34 -5.66
CA SER A 26 49.16 1.56 -5.45
C SER A 26 48.47 2.87 -5.87
N LYS A 27 47.43 2.84 -6.72
CA LYS A 27 46.84 4.07 -7.29
C LYS A 27 45.52 4.55 -6.65
N TYR A 28 44.89 3.78 -5.78
CA TYR A 28 43.60 4.17 -5.18
C TYR A 28 43.72 5.15 -4.00
N THR A 29 44.91 5.34 -3.44
CA THR A 29 45.11 6.17 -2.25
C THR A 29 45.21 7.68 -2.54
N LEU A 30 45.45 8.09 -3.80
CA LEU A 30 45.66 9.50 -4.14
C LEU A 30 44.46 10.17 -4.83
N ALA A 31 43.48 9.40 -5.30
CA ALA A 31 42.33 9.96 -6.04
C ALA A 31 41.12 10.34 -5.16
N CYS A 32 41.08 9.91 -3.89
CA CYS A 32 39.93 10.18 -3.01
C CYS A 32 40.02 11.54 -2.31
N ALA A 33 41.20 12.19 -2.28
CA ALA A 33 41.43 13.41 -1.51
C ALA A 33 41.07 14.72 -2.26
N SER A 34 41.00 14.70 -3.60
CA SER A 34 40.84 15.94 -4.39
C SER A 34 39.40 16.23 -4.83
N ARG A 35 38.43 15.34 -4.58
CA ARG A 35 37.04 15.51 -5.05
C ARG A 35 36.04 15.97 -3.99
N LEU A 36 36.45 16.15 -2.74
CA LEU A 36 35.56 16.56 -1.64
C LEU A 36 35.85 17.94 -1.05
N TYR A 37 37.01 18.53 -1.31
CA TYR A 37 37.36 19.83 -0.75
C TYR A 37 37.93 20.74 -1.83
N GLY A 38 37.19 21.81 -2.15
CA GLY A 38 37.67 22.91 -2.97
C GLY A 38 38.95 23.52 -2.42
N SER A 39 39.57 24.39 -3.24
CA SER A 39 40.87 25.03 -2.99
C SER A 39 41.06 25.48 -1.53
N PRO A 40 42.21 25.18 -0.89
CA PRO A 40 42.40 25.50 0.52
C PRO A 40 42.56 27.02 0.74
N PRO A 41 42.07 27.58 1.86
CA PRO A 41 42.33 28.97 2.21
C PRO A 41 43.81 29.20 2.54
N LYS A 42 44.34 30.37 2.16
CA LYS A 42 45.73 30.82 2.37
C LYS A 42 46.03 31.17 3.83
N SER A 43 45.96 30.20 4.74
CA SER A 43 46.62 30.26 6.07
C SER A 43 46.47 28.93 6.81
N ALA A 44 47.05 27.86 6.28
CA ALA A 44 47.11 26.58 6.97
C ALA A 44 48.17 26.62 8.09
N LYS A 45 47.74 26.52 9.36
CA LYS A 45 48.60 26.00 10.43
C LYS A 45 48.91 24.52 10.10
N ALA A 46 50.12 24.09 10.44
CA ALA A 46 50.73 22.82 10.02
C ALA A 46 49.80 21.59 10.13
N PRO A 47 49.88 20.63 9.18
CA PRO A 47 49.03 19.45 9.20
C PRO A 47 49.39 18.57 10.41
N LEU A 48 48.37 18.15 11.15
CA LEU A 48 48.52 17.18 12.23
C LEU A 48 49.10 15.86 11.67
N PRO A 49 49.94 15.14 12.44
CA PRO A 49 50.67 13.98 11.96
C PRO A 49 49.72 12.89 11.44
N THR A 50 50.12 12.23 10.35
CA THR A 50 49.35 11.21 9.60
C THR A 50 48.88 10.02 10.46
N SER A 51 49.54 9.77 11.60
CA SER A 51 49.13 8.78 12.60
C SER A 51 47.82 9.13 13.33
N TYR A 52 47.43 10.40 13.39
CA TYR A 52 46.18 10.85 13.99
C TYR A 52 44.96 10.66 13.07
N ILE A 53 45.17 10.65 11.75
CA ILE A 53 44.09 10.50 10.76
C ILE A 53 43.73 9.01 10.58
N LEU A 54 44.72 8.12 10.62
CA LEU A 54 44.49 6.67 10.54
C LEU A 54 43.92 6.07 11.83
N SER A 55 44.33 6.56 13.01
CA SER A 55 43.82 6.06 14.30
C SER A 55 42.35 6.44 14.57
N ARG A 56 41.84 7.49 13.92
CA ARG A 56 40.42 7.88 14.00
C ARG A 56 39.53 7.12 13.01
N CYS A 57 40.09 6.61 11.93
CA CYS A 57 39.37 5.84 10.91
C CYS A 57 39.31 4.32 11.24
N LEU A 58 40.26 3.82 12.04
CA LEU A 58 40.39 2.40 12.41
C LEU A 58 39.86 2.06 13.81
N LYS A 59 39.15 2.96 14.49
CA LYS A 59 38.26 2.54 15.58
C LYS A 59 37.12 1.76 14.91
N ARG A 60 37.28 0.44 14.79
CA ARG A 60 36.18 -0.49 14.56
C ARG A 60 35.03 -0.01 15.43
N ARG A 61 33.95 0.46 14.82
CA ARG A 61 32.71 0.63 15.56
C ARG A 61 32.46 -0.71 16.24
N PRO A 62 32.25 -0.75 17.57
CA PRO A 62 31.78 -1.97 18.19
C PRO A 62 30.57 -2.46 17.40
N GLU A 63 30.43 -3.77 17.29
CA GLU A 63 29.34 -4.42 16.56
C GLU A 63 28.03 -4.08 17.28
N MET A 64 27.49 -2.88 16.99
CA MET A 64 26.27 -2.37 17.56
C MET A 64 25.15 -3.28 17.07
N THR A 65 24.56 -4.03 17.99
CA THR A 65 23.37 -4.82 17.65
C THR A 65 22.24 -3.86 17.31
N LEU A 66 21.28 -4.28 16.46
CA LEU A 66 20.09 -3.48 16.14
C LEU A 66 19.27 -3.08 17.39
N LEU A 67 19.54 -3.73 18.53
CA LEU A 67 18.84 -3.52 19.80
C LEU A 67 19.51 -2.45 20.67
N GLU A 68 20.76 -2.09 20.41
CA GLU A 68 21.47 -1.07 21.18
C GLU A 68 21.26 0.32 20.57
N ARG A 69 20.82 1.26 21.41
CA ARG A 69 20.60 2.63 21.00
C ARG A 69 21.93 3.34 20.80
N ASP A 70 22.14 3.90 19.62
CA ASP A 70 23.28 4.76 19.34
C ASP A 70 23.07 6.13 20.00
N ASP A 71 23.87 6.42 21.04
CA ASP A 71 23.84 7.69 21.76
C ASP A 71 24.28 8.88 20.88
N GLU A 72 24.98 8.63 19.76
CA GLU A 72 25.35 9.64 18.77
C GLU A 72 24.28 9.85 17.69
N ALA A 73 23.21 9.02 17.65
CA ALA A 73 22.15 9.18 16.67
C ALA A 73 21.36 10.48 16.87
N PRO A 74 21.04 11.21 15.79
CA PRO A 74 20.24 12.42 15.90
C PRO A 74 18.85 12.11 16.45
N SER A 75 18.38 12.90 17.41
CA SER A 75 17.04 12.75 18.02
C SER A 75 15.89 12.97 17.05
N SER A 76 16.14 13.69 15.94
CA SER A 76 15.18 13.87 14.86
C SER A 76 15.89 13.95 13.52
N TRP A 77 15.31 13.31 12.51
CA TRP A 77 15.72 13.49 11.13
C TRP A 77 14.81 14.52 10.48
N LYS A 78 15.38 15.65 10.03
CA LYS A 78 14.63 16.67 9.28
C LYS A 78 14.82 16.42 7.80
N GLY A 79 13.75 16.00 7.13
CA GLY A 79 13.75 15.76 5.69
C GLY A 79 12.37 15.31 5.22
N THR A 80 12.15 15.38 3.91
CA THR A 80 10.97 14.77 3.29
C THR A 80 11.26 13.29 3.12
N LEU A 81 10.42 12.43 3.71
CA LEU A 81 10.43 11.00 3.41
C LEU A 81 9.43 10.76 2.27
N PRO A 82 9.88 10.61 1.00
CA PRO A 82 8.97 10.36 -0.11
C PRO A 82 8.49 8.91 -0.03
N ILE A 83 7.47 8.66 0.80
CA ILE A 83 6.82 7.35 0.89
C ILE A 83 5.95 7.18 -0.34
N THR A 84 6.38 6.34 -1.28
CA THR A 84 5.51 5.81 -2.33
C THR A 84 5.02 4.45 -1.88
N SER A 85 3.70 4.28 -1.76
CA SER A 85 3.08 3.00 -1.41
C SER A 85 2.24 2.50 -2.58
N ARG A 86 2.28 1.18 -2.80
CA ARG A 86 1.35 0.48 -3.69
C ARG A 86 0.50 -0.41 -2.80
N TYR A 87 -0.75 -0.02 -2.59
CA TYR A 87 -1.69 -0.86 -1.87
C TYR A 87 -2.05 -2.05 -2.75
N THR A 88 -1.88 -3.27 -2.22
CA THR A 88 -2.30 -4.50 -2.89
C THR A 88 -3.50 -5.05 -2.12
N TYR A 89 -4.48 -5.59 -2.84
CA TYR A 89 -5.72 -6.08 -2.23
C TYR A 89 -5.56 -7.34 -1.37
N GLY A 90 -4.35 -7.93 -1.31
CA GLY A 90 -4.12 -9.25 -0.71
C GLY A 90 -4.85 -10.37 -1.45
N LEU A 91 -4.63 -11.62 -1.04
CA LEU A 91 -5.23 -12.79 -1.68
C LEU A 91 -6.76 -12.78 -1.58
N ALA A 92 -7.28 -12.47 -0.39
CA ALA A 92 -8.71 -12.41 -0.12
C ALA A 92 -9.40 -11.27 -0.89
N GLY A 93 -8.85 -10.05 -0.82
CA GLY A 93 -9.42 -8.89 -1.50
C GLY A 93 -9.32 -9.00 -3.03
N GLU A 94 -8.21 -9.50 -3.57
CA GLU A 94 -8.08 -9.76 -5.01
C GLU A 94 -9.15 -10.74 -5.49
N ARG A 95 -9.39 -11.83 -4.75
CA ARG A 95 -10.43 -12.80 -5.07
C ARG A 95 -11.83 -12.19 -4.97
N PHE A 96 -12.10 -11.42 -3.93
CA PHE A 96 -13.37 -10.71 -3.73
C PHE A 96 -13.68 -9.78 -4.91
N PHE A 97 -12.75 -8.90 -5.28
CA PHE A 97 -12.97 -7.95 -6.38
C PHE A 97 -13.05 -8.62 -7.74
N ARG A 98 -12.30 -9.71 -7.99
CA ARG A 98 -12.45 -10.51 -9.21
C ARG A 98 -13.80 -11.20 -9.27
N ALA A 99 -14.26 -11.80 -8.18
CA ALA A 99 -15.58 -12.42 -8.14
C ALA A 99 -16.71 -11.40 -8.34
N LEU A 100 -16.57 -10.20 -7.76
CA LEU A 100 -17.52 -9.12 -7.98
C LEU A 100 -17.55 -8.67 -9.45
N LYS A 101 -16.37 -8.51 -10.07
CA LYS A 101 -16.23 -8.13 -11.47
C LYS A 101 -16.75 -9.20 -12.42
N ASP A 102 -16.18 -10.39 -12.34
CA ASP A 102 -16.31 -11.44 -13.36
C ASP A 102 -17.61 -12.23 -13.17
N GLU A 103 -17.99 -12.51 -11.91
CA GLU A 103 -19.15 -13.34 -11.57
C GLU A 103 -20.34 -12.53 -11.04
N GLY A 104 -20.12 -11.31 -10.54
CA GLY A 104 -21.16 -10.53 -9.87
C GLY A 104 -21.55 -11.09 -8.51
N LYS A 105 -20.59 -11.68 -7.77
CA LYS A 105 -20.82 -12.29 -6.46
C LYS A 105 -20.12 -11.53 -5.34
N ILE A 106 -20.72 -11.53 -4.16
CA ILE A 106 -20.11 -10.99 -2.93
C ILE A 106 -19.54 -12.18 -2.17
N LEU A 107 -18.22 -12.29 -2.14
CA LEU A 107 -17.56 -13.41 -1.46
C LEU A 107 -17.42 -13.16 0.04
N ALA A 108 -17.63 -14.22 0.79
CA ALA A 108 -17.52 -14.29 2.23
C ALA A 108 -16.63 -15.44 2.68
N SER A 109 -16.12 -15.35 3.90
CA SER A 109 -15.35 -16.42 4.56
C SER A 109 -16.04 -16.83 5.84
N TYR A 110 -16.26 -18.12 6.04
CA TYR A 110 -16.92 -18.65 7.23
C TYR A 110 -15.91 -19.39 8.09
N CYS A 111 -15.87 -19.06 9.38
CA CYS A 111 -15.04 -19.75 10.35
C CYS A 111 -15.87 -20.80 11.10
N PRO A 112 -15.65 -22.12 10.89
CA PRO A 112 -16.42 -23.16 11.55
C PRO A 112 -16.14 -23.28 13.06
N LYS A 113 -14.99 -22.76 13.53
CA LYS A 113 -14.63 -22.80 14.96
C LYS A 113 -15.30 -21.70 15.77
N CYS A 114 -15.47 -20.53 15.17
CA CYS A 114 -16.05 -19.36 15.84
C CYS A 114 -17.50 -19.11 15.44
N ASP A 115 -18.03 -19.89 14.49
CA ASP A 115 -19.36 -19.71 13.89
C ASP A 115 -19.57 -18.25 13.47
N HIS A 116 -18.69 -17.77 12.59
CA HIS A 116 -18.64 -16.35 12.21
C HIS A 116 -18.36 -16.18 10.72
N THR A 117 -19.14 -15.31 10.08
CA THR A 117 -19.05 -15.01 8.64
C THR A 117 -18.48 -13.61 8.39
N TYR A 118 -17.38 -13.56 7.66
CA TYR A 118 -16.71 -12.31 7.29
C TYR A 118 -17.08 -11.90 5.87
N VAL A 119 -17.46 -10.62 5.72
CA VAL A 119 -17.66 -9.93 4.44
C VAL A 119 -17.00 -8.56 4.55
N PRO A 120 -16.04 -8.20 3.66
CA PRO A 120 -15.46 -9.01 2.59
C PRO A 120 -14.74 -10.28 3.08
N ALA A 121 -14.52 -11.23 2.17
CA ALA A 121 -13.76 -12.45 2.46
C ALA A 121 -12.35 -12.14 3.03
N VAL A 122 -11.88 -12.98 3.95
CA VAL A 122 -10.58 -12.89 4.63
C VAL A 122 -9.86 -14.24 4.59
N THR A 123 -8.53 -14.25 4.73
CA THR A 123 -7.73 -15.50 4.69
C THR A 123 -7.54 -16.15 6.06
N PHE A 124 -7.87 -15.47 7.15
CA PHE A 124 -7.77 -16.02 8.50
C PHE A 124 -8.84 -15.41 9.41
N CYS A 125 -9.25 -16.16 10.42
CA CYS A 125 -10.18 -15.70 11.44
C CYS A 125 -9.43 -14.82 12.46
N GLU A 126 -9.87 -13.58 12.68
CA GLU A 126 -9.24 -12.68 13.66
C GLU A 126 -9.42 -13.11 15.12
N ARG A 127 -10.40 -13.99 15.40
CA ARG A 127 -10.72 -14.46 16.75
C ARG A 127 -9.90 -15.67 17.19
N CYS A 128 -9.77 -16.67 16.32
CA CYS A 128 -9.07 -17.93 16.64
C CYS A 128 -7.81 -18.18 15.80
N PHE A 129 -7.47 -17.26 14.88
CA PHE A 129 -6.31 -17.35 13.98
C PHE A 129 -6.28 -18.59 13.10
N SER A 130 -7.42 -19.29 12.94
CA SER A 130 -7.51 -20.37 11.96
C SER A 130 -7.42 -19.82 10.55
N GLU A 131 -6.67 -20.50 9.69
CA GLU A 131 -6.68 -20.23 8.26
C GLU A 131 -8.07 -20.49 7.66
N LEU A 132 -8.53 -19.58 6.82
CA LEU A 132 -9.80 -19.64 6.11
C LEU A 132 -9.51 -19.67 4.61
N THR A 133 -9.53 -20.88 4.05
CA THR A 133 -9.25 -21.13 2.62
C THR A 133 -10.52 -21.25 1.77
N GLU A 134 -11.66 -21.48 2.42
CA GLU A 134 -12.94 -21.65 1.75
C GLU A 134 -13.70 -20.31 1.68
N TRP A 135 -14.06 -19.93 0.46
CA TRP A 135 -14.85 -18.74 0.19
C TRP A 135 -16.17 -19.15 -0.44
N HIS A 136 -17.25 -18.58 0.05
CA HIS A 136 -18.59 -18.86 -0.41
C HIS A 136 -19.26 -17.57 -0.88
N ASP A 137 -20.30 -17.72 -1.70
CA ASP A 137 -21.12 -16.61 -2.15
C ASP A 137 -22.11 -16.23 -1.04
N ALA A 138 -22.01 -15.01 -0.52
CA ALA A 138 -22.98 -14.47 0.44
C ALA A 138 -24.31 -14.08 -0.22
N GLY A 139 -24.38 -14.13 -1.55
CA GLY A 139 -25.49 -13.60 -2.32
C GLY A 139 -25.45 -12.08 -2.41
N LEU A 140 -26.43 -11.54 -3.12
CA LEU A 140 -26.54 -10.09 -3.36
C LEU A 140 -27.61 -9.42 -2.47
N VAL A 141 -28.31 -10.19 -1.65
CA VAL A 141 -29.29 -9.67 -0.70
C VAL A 141 -28.67 -9.68 0.68
N GLY A 142 -28.48 -8.49 1.24
CA GLY A 142 -28.07 -8.30 2.63
C GLY A 142 -29.21 -7.69 3.46
N LYS A 143 -28.91 -7.33 4.70
CA LYS A 143 -29.85 -6.70 5.63
C LYS A 143 -29.34 -5.32 6.05
N LEU A 144 -30.18 -4.30 5.96
CA LEU A 144 -29.82 -2.94 6.39
C LEU A 144 -29.58 -2.93 7.91
N HIS A 145 -28.37 -2.64 8.34
CA HIS A 145 -28.02 -2.60 9.76
C HIS A 145 -28.05 -1.17 10.32
N THR A 146 -27.56 -0.19 9.57
CA THR A 146 -27.66 1.23 9.91
C THR A 146 -27.50 2.08 8.64
N TYR A 147 -27.95 3.33 8.66
CA TYR A 147 -27.81 4.28 7.56
C TYR A 147 -27.69 5.71 8.07
N THR A 148 -27.18 6.59 7.20
CA THR A 148 -27.05 8.03 7.44
C THR A 148 -27.21 8.80 6.14
N LEU A 149 -27.70 10.02 6.24
CA LEU A 149 -27.67 11.00 5.16
C LEU A 149 -26.40 11.85 5.29
N MET A 150 -25.65 11.93 4.19
CA MET A 150 -24.41 12.68 4.09
C MET A 150 -24.66 13.96 3.30
N PHE A 151 -24.35 15.11 3.90
CA PHE A 151 -24.57 16.44 3.28
C PHE A 151 -23.27 17.10 2.81
N VAL A 152 -22.13 16.51 3.15
CA VAL A 152 -20.81 17.10 2.96
C VAL A 152 -19.89 16.03 2.38
N ASP A 153 -19.07 16.42 1.42
CA ASP A 153 -18.08 15.55 0.80
C ASP A 153 -16.84 15.34 1.69
N PHE A 154 -15.87 14.59 1.16
CA PHE A 154 -14.62 14.30 1.86
C PHE A 154 -13.75 15.54 2.09
N GLU A 155 -13.84 16.53 1.20
CA GLU A 155 -13.15 17.82 1.23
C GLU A 155 -13.86 18.87 2.12
N GLY A 156 -15.00 18.52 2.73
CA GLY A 156 -15.75 19.41 3.60
C GLY A 156 -16.68 20.37 2.87
N GLN A 157 -16.89 20.20 1.57
CA GLN A 157 -17.81 21.01 0.77
C GLN A 157 -19.24 20.45 0.82
N PRO A 158 -20.26 21.30 0.76
CA PRO A 158 -21.64 20.83 0.70
C PRO A 158 -21.90 20.09 -0.62
N LEU A 159 -22.60 18.96 -0.52
CA LEU A 159 -23.06 18.22 -1.70
C LEU A 159 -24.26 18.93 -2.33
N GLU A 160 -24.38 18.86 -3.66
CA GLU A 160 -25.55 19.37 -4.38
C GLU A 160 -26.83 18.63 -3.95
N GLU A 161 -26.73 17.32 -3.80
CA GLU A 161 -27.78 16.45 -3.29
C GLU A 161 -27.23 15.59 -2.14
N PRO A 162 -27.94 15.45 -1.01
CA PRO A 162 -27.51 14.58 0.07
C PRO A 162 -27.38 13.12 -0.38
N GLU A 163 -26.27 12.47 -0.05
CA GLU A 163 -26.07 11.06 -0.37
C GLU A 163 -26.50 10.16 0.79
N LEU A 164 -27.30 9.14 0.49
CA LEU A 164 -27.72 8.13 1.45
C LEU A 164 -26.73 6.97 1.47
N VAL A 165 -26.12 6.73 2.62
CA VAL A 165 -25.11 5.68 2.81
C VAL A 165 -25.54 4.80 3.97
N GLY A 166 -25.35 3.49 3.84
CA GLY A 166 -25.62 2.58 4.95
C GLY A 166 -24.66 1.40 5.01
N PHE A 167 -24.74 0.72 6.14
CA PHE A 167 -24.06 -0.54 6.39
C PHE A 167 -25.02 -1.70 6.15
N ILE A 168 -24.70 -2.52 5.16
CA ILE A 168 -25.49 -3.67 4.73
C ILE A 168 -24.78 -4.92 5.23
N SER A 169 -25.43 -5.61 6.16
CA SER A 169 -24.92 -6.83 6.77
C SER A 169 -25.16 -8.06 5.90
N PHE A 170 -24.16 -8.93 5.85
CA PHE A 170 -24.14 -10.23 5.19
C PHE A 170 -23.61 -11.27 6.19
N GLY A 171 -24.52 -11.92 6.92
CA GLY A 171 -24.14 -12.70 8.10
C GLY A 171 -23.69 -11.77 9.22
N ASP A 172 -22.46 -11.95 9.72
CA ASP A 172 -21.89 -11.12 10.79
C ASP A 172 -21.05 -9.94 10.28
N GLY A 173 -20.61 -9.99 9.02
CA GLY A 173 -19.87 -8.92 8.35
C GLY A 173 -20.80 -8.02 7.53
N GLY A 174 -20.22 -7.10 6.76
CA GLY A 174 -21.01 -6.24 5.90
C GLY A 174 -20.21 -5.24 5.07
N LEU A 175 -20.93 -4.54 4.21
CA LEU A 175 -20.37 -3.52 3.32
C LEU A 175 -21.02 -2.17 3.63
N ILE A 176 -20.22 -1.12 3.64
CA ILE A 176 -20.71 0.26 3.65
C ILE A 176 -20.84 0.70 2.20
N HIS A 177 -22.04 1.11 1.79
CA HIS A 177 -22.28 1.54 0.42
C HIS A 177 -23.47 2.47 0.26
N LYS A 178 -23.60 3.07 -0.93
CA LYS A 178 -24.73 3.94 -1.30
C LYS A 178 -26.05 3.17 -1.31
N ILE A 179 -27.12 3.83 -0.90
CA ILE A 179 -28.48 3.32 -0.93
C ILE A 179 -29.31 4.19 -1.86
N ASP A 180 -30.06 3.55 -2.76
CA ASP A 180 -31.04 4.21 -3.63
C ASP A 180 -32.45 3.92 -3.10
N ALA A 181 -32.90 4.78 -2.19
CA ALA A 181 -34.22 4.73 -1.58
C ALA A 181 -34.58 6.08 -0.96
N ASN A 182 -35.88 6.33 -0.76
CA ASN A 182 -36.32 7.43 0.09
C ASN A 182 -35.95 7.11 1.56
N PRO A 183 -35.25 8.00 2.28
CA PRO A 183 -34.93 7.82 3.70
C PRO A 183 -36.14 7.51 4.59
N ASP A 184 -37.32 8.03 4.23
CA ASP A 184 -38.57 7.81 4.98
C ASP A 184 -39.12 6.38 4.81
N GLU A 185 -38.67 5.66 3.78
CA GLU A 185 -39.06 4.28 3.51
C GLU A 185 -38.08 3.26 4.11
N LEU A 186 -36.97 3.73 4.71
CA LEU A 186 -35.95 2.87 5.28
C LEU A 186 -36.23 2.54 6.74
N GLU A 187 -36.26 1.24 7.03
CA GLU A 187 -36.27 0.70 8.37
C GLU A 187 -35.04 -0.18 8.59
N ILE A 188 -34.46 -0.11 9.80
CA ILE A 188 -33.38 -1.01 10.18
C ILE A 188 -33.90 -2.45 10.12
N GLY A 189 -33.16 -3.28 9.40
CA GLY A 189 -33.46 -4.68 9.19
C GLY A 189 -34.16 -5.01 7.88
N LEU A 190 -34.41 -4.02 7.01
CA LEU A 190 -34.93 -4.28 5.67
C LEU A 190 -33.97 -5.14 4.82
N PRO A 191 -34.50 -6.06 3.98
CA PRO A 191 -33.70 -6.74 2.98
C PRO A 191 -33.30 -5.76 1.88
N MET A 192 -31.99 -5.68 1.61
CA MET A 192 -31.40 -4.78 0.63
C MET A 192 -30.71 -5.59 -0.47
N GLN A 193 -31.10 -5.36 -1.72
CA GLN A 193 -30.50 -5.97 -2.91
C GLN A 193 -29.39 -5.08 -3.46
N ALA A 194 -28.20 -5.65 -3.66
CA ALA A 194 -27.11 -5.00 -4.37
C ALA A 194 -27.46 -4.90 -5.86
N VAL A 195 -27.37 -3.69 -6.41
CA VAL A 195 -27.47 -3.44 -7.85
C VAL A 195 -26.07 -3.28 -8.40
N LEU A 196 -25.68 -4.18 -9.31
CA LEU A 196 -24.36 -4.19 -9.91
C LEU A 196 -24.36 -3.47 -11.26
N LYS A 197 -23.21 -2.89 -11.63
CA LYS A 197 -22.97 -2.42 -12.99
C LYS A 197 -23.15 -3.56 -14.01
N PRO A 198 -23.45 -3.23 -15.28
CA PRO A 198 -23.32 -4.17 -16.38
C PRO A 198 -21.93 -4.82 -16.39
N GLN A 199 -21.84 -6.11 -16.72
CA GLN A 199 -20.60 -6.90 -16.58
C GLN A 199 -19.40 -6.29 -17.35
N ASN A 200 -19.66 -5.68 -18.51
CA ASN A 200 -18.66 -5.01 -19.35
C ASN A 200 -18.09 -3.71 -18.74
N GLU A 201 -18.77 -3.11 -17.77
CA GLU A 201 -18.36 -1.86 -17.12
C GLU A 201 -17.68 -2.08 -15.76
N ARG A 202 -17.63 -3.33 -15.28
CA ARG A 202 -17.02 -3.67 -14.00
C ARG A 202 -15.49 -3.69 -14.09
N ASN A 203 -14.82 -3.07 -13.12
CA ASN A 203 -13.37 -2.90 -13.13
C ASN A 203 -12.64 -3.57 -11.94
N GLY A 204 -13.34 -4.28 -11.07
CA GLY A 204 -12.79 -4.88 -9.87
C GLY A 204 -12.65 -3.87 -8.74
N SER A 205 -13.64 -2.99 -8.59
CA SER A 205 -13.75 -2.01 -7.50
C SER A 205 -15.02 -2.24 -6.70
N ILE A 206 -15.06 -1.75 -5.47
CA ILE A 206 -16.31 -1.75 -4.68
C ILE A 206 -17.42 -0.96 -5.39
N LEU A 207 -17.01 0.02 -6.22
CA LEU A 207 -17.90 0.83 -7.06
C LEU A 207 -18.46 0.05 -8.27
N ASP A 208 -18.16 -1.24 -8.42
CA ASP A 208 -18.89 -2.12 -9.33
C ASP A 208 -20.31 -2.41 -8.81
N ILE A 209 -20.52 -2.25 -7.50
CA ILE A 209 -21.85 -2.10 -6.89
C ILE A 209 -22.26 -0.64 -7.10
N LEU A 210 -23.38 -0.39 -7.78
CA LEU A 210 -23.92 0.96 -7.98
C LEU A 210 -24.51 1.48 -6.67
N TYR A 211 -25.43 0.72 -6.10
CA TYR A 211 -26.13 1.05 -4.87
C TYR A 211 -26.87 -0.20 -4.35
N PHE A 212 -27.41 -0.08 -3.15
CA PHE A 212 -28.36 -1.03 -2.58
C PHE A 212 -29.77 -0.45 -2.61
N GLN A 213 -30.76 -1.28 -2.90
CA GLN A 213 -32.17 -0.89 -2.89
C GLN A 213 -33.01 -1.87 -2.05
N PRO A 214 -34.09 -1.43 -1.39
CA PRO A 214 -34.99 -2.31 -0.67
C PRO A 214 -35.62 -3.35 -1.61
N VAL A 215 -35.68 -4.61 -1.16
CA VAL A 215 -36.41 -5.66 -1.90
C VAL A 215 -37.91 -5.44 -1.69
N ARG A 216 -38.59 -4.95 -2.73
CA ARG A 216 -40.06 -4.81 -2.71
C ARG A 216 -40.69 -6.21 -2.65
N LYS A 217 -41.58 -6.42 -1.67
CA LYS A 217 -42.40 -7.64 -1.52
C LYS A 217 -43.58 -7.62 -2.48
#